data_AF-A0A7K0A9B9-F1
#
_entry.id   AF-A0A7K0A9B9-F1
#
_cell.length_a   1.000
_cell.length_b   1.000
_cell.length_c   1.000
_cell.angle_alpha   90.00
_cell.angle_beta   90.00
_cell.angle_gamma   90.00
#
_symmetry.space_group_name_H-M   'P 1'
#
loop_
_entity.id
_entity.type
_entity.pdbx_description
1 polymer ?
#
loop_
_entity_poly.entity_id
_entity_poly.type
_entity_poly.pdbx_seq_one_letter_code
_entity_poly.pdbx_strand_id
1 'polypeptide(L)'
;MAGTPRPNSPNGRKSRDKVRQLRDRLGAAAKLSPGRRFHALYDRIHRDVLWAAWQRVRSNRGAAGVDGETLAAVEVYGVERLLGELQRDLHEGTYRPAPVLRRYIPKRDGGERPLGIPTVRDRVVQQATKIVLEPIFEADFLPCSFGYRPGRSATDALEVIRKAFISGHTQALELDITDFFG
;
A
#
# COMPACT_ATOMS: atom_id res chain seq x y z
N MET A 1 25.71 -22.34 11.05
CA MET A 1 25.43 -21.09 11.80
C MET A 1 23.93 -21.03 12.06
N ALA A 2 23.55 -21.03 13.34
CA ALA A 2 22.16 -21.11 13.77
C ALA A 2 21.39 -19.83 13.38
N GLY A 3 20.24 -20.00 12.73
CA GLY A 3 19.34 -18.91 12.37
C GLY A 3 18.83 -18.21 13.63
N THR A 4 18.90 -16.88 13.63
CA THR A 4 18.33 -16.05 14.69
C THR A 4 16.83 -16.36 14.84
N PRO A 5 16.32 -16.61 16.05
CA PRO A 5 14.91 -16.89 16.26
C PRO A 5 14.06 -15.69 15.84
N ARG A 6 13.01 -15.91 15.05
CA ARG A 6 12.01 -14.87 14.78
C ARG A 6 11.33 -14.50 16.10
N PRO A 7 11.16 -13.20 16.44
CA PRO A 7 10.48 -12.82 17.66
C PRO A 7 9.03 -13.27 17.57
N ASN A 8 8.67 -14.29 18.36
CA ASN A 8 7.36 -14.89 18.37
C ASN A 8 6.48 -14.13 19.38
N SER A 9 6.22 -12.84 19.13
CA SER A 9 5.30 -12.06 19.96
C SER A 9 3.87 -12.57 19.71
N PRO A 10 3.17 -13.13 20.72
CA PRO A 10 1.84 -13.72 20.55
C PRO A 10 0.79 -12.70 20.07
N ASN A 11 1.03 -11.41 20.33
CA ASN A 11 0.18 -10.31 19.89
C ASN A 11 0.24 -10.09 18.35
N GLY A 12 1.39 -10.37 17.72
CA GLY A 12 1.60 -10.16 16.28
C GLY A 12 0.85 -11.15 15.39
N ARG A 13 0.68 -12.42 15.84
CA ARG A 13 -0.11 -13.42 15.09
C ARG A 13 -1.61 -13.09 15.14
N LYS A 14 -2.14 -12.81 16.33
CA LYS A 14 -3.57 -12.44 16.53
C LYS A 14 -3.96 -11.18 15.72
N SER A 15 -3.07 -10.18 15.67
CA SER A 15 -3.29 -8.97 14.87
C SER A 15 -3.36 -9.26 13.36
N ARG A 16 -2.46 -10.11 12.83
CA ARG A 16 -2.47 -10.48 11.41
C ARG A 16 -3.75 -11.22 11.00
N ASP A 17 -4.23 -12.12 11.85
CA ASP A 17 -5.48 -12.86 11.58
C ASP A 17 -6.70 -11.92 11.56
N LYS A 18 -6.76 -10.93 12.47
CA LYS A 18 -7.83 -9.92 12.46
C LYS A 18 -7.81 -9.06 11.20
N VAL A 19 -6.63 -8.62 10.75
CA VAL A 19 -6.49 -7.82 9.53
C VAL A 19 -6.89 -8.63 8.29
N ARG A 20 -6.53 -9.93 8.24
CA ARG A 20 -6.99 -10.82 7.16
C ARG A 20 -8.52 -10.93 7.16
N GLN A 21 -9.12 -11.23 8.31
CA GLN A 21 -10.58 -11.33 8.45
C GLN A 21 -11.31 -10.04 8.05
N LEU A 22 -10.78 -8.87 8.44
CA LEU A 22 -11.32 -7.57 8.02
C LEU A 22 -11.34 -7.45 6.50
N ARG A 23 -10.19 -7.74 5.86
CA ARG A 23 -10.06 -7.64 4.40
C ARG A 23 -10.97 -8.63 3.67
N ASP A 24 -11.04 -9.86 4.14
CA ASP A 24 -11.89 -10.90 3.55
C ASP A 24 -13.37 -10.49 3.62
N ARG A 25 -13.81 -9.93 4.76
CA ARG A 25 -15.19 -9.42 4.93
C ARG A 25 -15.49 -8.24 4.03
N LEU A 26 -14.58 -7.27 3.93
CA LEU A 26 -14.75 -6.11 3.05
C LEU A 26 -14.84 -6.54 1.58
N GLY A 27 -13.95 -7.42 1.14
CA GLY A 27 -13.95 -7.92 -0.23
C GLY A 27 -15.18 -8.79 -0.54
N ALA A 28 -15.59 -9.66 0.37
CA ALA A 28 -16.81 -10.45 0.21
C ALA A 28 -18.05 -9.54 0.13
N ALA A 29 -18.15 -8.54 1.00
CA ALA A 29 -19.26 -7.59 0.98
C ALA A 29 -19.31 -6.75 -0.31
N ALA A 30 -18.15 -6.33 -0.84
CA ALA A 30 -18.08 -5.59 -2.09
C ALA A 30 -18.53 -6.47 -3.28
N LYS A 31 -18.04 -7.72 -3.36
CA LYS A 31 -18.44 -8.66 -4.41
C LYS A 31 -19.92 -9.04 -4.38
N LEU A 32 -20.48 -9.23 -3.18
CA LEU A 32 -21.90 -9.59 -3.03
C LEU A 32 -22.84 -8.41 -3.31
N SER A 33 -22.36 -7.17 -3.26
CA SER A 33 -23.21 -5.98 -3.40
C SER A 33 -22.46 -4.84 -4.11
N PRO A 34 -22.40 -4.84 -5.45
CA PRO A 34 -21.63 -3.88 -6.25
C PRO A 34 -22.01 -2.39 -6.11
N GLY A 35 -23.11 -2.07 -5.42
CA GLY A 35 -23.53 -0.68 -5.10
C GLY A 35 -23.38 -0.32 -3.61
N ARG A 36 -22.77 -1.19 -2.81
CA ARG A 36 -22.71 -1.00 -1.36
C ARG A 36 -21.86 0.22 -0.99
N ARG A 37 -22.45 1.12 -0.20
CA ARG A 37 -21.71 2.18 0.48
C ARG A 37 -21.06 1.64 1.74
N PHE A 38 -19.75 1.85 1.86
CA PHE A 38 -18.99 1.48 3.04
C PHE A 38 -18.86 2.69 3.97
N HIS A 39 -19.64 2.68 5.04
CA HIS A 39 -19.57 3.68 6.09
C HIS A 39 -18.48 3.30 7.11
N ALA A 40 -17.86 4.30 7.74
CA ALA A 40 -16.85 4.13 8.80
C ALA A 40 -15.53 3.43 8.38
N LEU A 41 -15.11 3.53 7.12
CA LEU A 41 -13.79 3.03 6.69
C LEU A 41 -12.64 3.77 7.39
N TYR A 42 -12.80 5.06 7.66
CA TYR A 42 -11.81 5.86 8.37
C TYR A 42 -11.52 5.32 9.78
N ASP A 43 -12.55 4.86 10.49
CA ASP A 43 -12.38 4.25 11.81
C ASP A 43 -11.53 2.97 11.79
N ARG A 44 -11.62 2.22 10.69
CA ARG A 44 -10.81 1.01 10.49
C ARG A 44 -9.33 1.34 10.30
N ILE A 45 -9.03 2.49 9.68
CA ILE A 45 -7.65 2.92 9.40
C ILE A 45 -6.89 3.16 10.70
N HIS A 46 -7.46 3.93 11.64
CA HIS A 46 -6.76 4.29 12.88
C HIS A 46 -6.87 3.23 13.98
N ARG A 47 -7.95 2.46 14.06
CA ARG A 47 -8.16 1.48 15.15
C ARG A 47 -7.55 0.11 14.89
N ASP A 48 -7.68 -0.41 13.67
CA ASP A 48 -7.57 -1.85 13.44
C ASP A 48 -6.26 -2.27 12.75
N VAL A 49 -5.65 -1.38 11.95
CA VAL A 49 -4.64 -1.80 10.96
C VAL A 49 -3.27 -1.13 11.07
N LEU A 50 -3.10 -0.12 11.93
CA LEU A 50 -1.85 0.67 12.03
C LEU A 50 -0.61 -0.20 12.30
N TRP A 51 -0.71 -1.20 13.18
CA TRP A 51 0.40 -2.11 13.44
C TRP A 51 0.78 -2.96 12.22
N ALA A 52 -0.22 -3.50 11.51
CA ALA A 52 0.02 -4.27 10.29
C ALA A 52 0.56 -3.38 9.17
N ALA A 53 0.15 -2.10 9.13
CA ALA A 53 0.67 -1.11 8.20
C ALA A 53 2.16 -0.85 8.48
N TRP A 54 2.54 -0.61 9.72
CA TRP A 54 3.95 -0.48 10.12
C TRP A 54 4.78 -1.70 9.70
N GLN A 55 4.30 -2.92 9.95
CA GLN A 55 5.04 -4.12 9.57
C GLN A 55 5.31 -4.19 8.06
N ARG A 56 4.35 -3.77 7.23
CA ARG A 56 4.50 -3.71 5.77
C ARG A 56 5.45 -2.58 5.33
N VAL A 57 5.34 -1.41 5.94
CA VAL A 57 6.27 -0.28 5.68
C VAL A 57 7.70 -0.69 6.02
N ARG A 58 7.90 -1.31 7.18
CA ARG A 58 9.19 -1.83 7.63
C ARG A 58 9.76 -2.86 6.65
N SER A 59 8.94 -3.82 6.18
CA SER A 59 9.40 -4.83 5.22
C SER A 59 9.77 -4.24 3.86
N ASN A 60 9.07 -3.19 3.44
CA ASN A 60 9.32 -2.49 2.17
C ASN A 60 10.56 -1.59 2.22
N ARG A 61 11.14 -1.36 3.40
CA ARG A 61 12.30 -0.49 3.61
C ARG A 61 12.04 0.92 3.06
N GLY A 62 13.05 1.58 2.50
CA GLY A 62 12.95 2.90 1.89
C GLY A 62 13.64 3.98 2.71
N ALA A 63 13.93 5.10 2.03
CA ALA A 63 14.62 6.25 2.61
C ALA A 63 13.71 7.04 3.56
N ALA A 64 14.32 7.93 4.33
CA ALA A 64 13.62 8.91 5.15
C ALA A 64 12.92 9.96 4.26
N GLY A 65 11.84 10.54 4.80
CA GLY A 65 11.14 11.65 4.16
C GLY A 65 11.82 12.99 4.44
N VAL A 66 11.05 14.07 4.31
CA VAL A 66 11.54 15.45 4.53
C VAL A 66 11.97 15.71 5.97
N ASP A 67 11.46 14.93 6.92
CA ASP A 67 11.79 14.97 8.35
C ASP A 67 13.11 14.26 8.71
N GLY A 68 13.71 13.52 7.76
CA GLY A 68 14.92 12.76 8.01
C GLY A 68 14.72 11.54 8.92
N GLU A 69 13.48 11.22 9.33
CA GLU A 69 13.22 10.11 10.24
C GLU A 69 13.32 8.77 9.51
N THR A 70 14.23 7.91 9.96
CA THR A 70 14.45 6.57 9.39
C THR A 70 13.63 5.52 10.11
N LEU A 71 13.44 4.35 9.48
CA LEU A 71 12.81 3.21 10.14
C LEU A 71 13.54 2.77 11.43
N ALA A 72 14.87 2.88 11.43
CA ALA A 72 15.69 2.56 12.62
C ALA A 72 15.48 3.60 13.74
N ALA A 73 15.36 4.88 13.38
CA ALA A 73 15.05 5.93 14.36
C ALA A 73 13.68 5.70 15.01
N VAL A 74 12.66 5.29 14.23
CA VAL A 74 11.34 4.92 14.77
C VAL A 74 11.41 3.71 15.71
N GLU A 75 12.25 2.71 15.40
CA GLU A 75 12.45 1.56 16.29
C GLU A 75 13.07 1.98 17.64
N VAL A 76 14.01 2.92 17.63
CA VAL A 76 14.61 3.48 18.84
C VAL A 76 13.62 4.37 19.61
N TYR A 77 12.84 5.21 18.90
CA TYR A 77 11.82 6.08 19.49
C TYR A 77 10.68 5.29 20.16
N GLY A 78 10.38 4.11 19.62
CA GLY A 78 9.33 3.22 20.09
C GLY A 78 8.16 3.18 19.13
N VAL A 79 8.02 2.05 18.43
CA VAL A 79 6.96 1.82 17.44
C VAL A 79 5.57 1.98 18.05
N GLU A 80 5.33 1.42 19.24
CA GLU A 80 4.03 1.52 19.91
C GLU A 80 3.66 2.96 20.24
N ARG A 81 4.64 3.77 20.63
CA ARG A 81 4.45 5.19 20.91
C ARG A 81 4.05 5.94 19.65
N LEU A 82 4.81 5.80 18.57
CA LEU A 82 4.51 6.45 17.29
C LEU A 82 3.13 6.05 16.77
N LEU A 83 2.76 4.77 16.87
CA LEU A 83 1.44 4.29 16.43
C LEU A 83 0.31 4.79 17.34
N GLY A 84 0.53 4.92 18.64
CA GLY A 84 -0.43 5.53 19.56
C GLY A 84 -0.66 7.01 19.28
N GLU A 85 0.41 7.76 18.98
CA GLU A 85 0.34 9.15 18.53
C GLU A 85 -0.39 9.27 17.19
N LEU A 86 -0.08 8.40 16.22
CA LEU A 86 -0.81 8.33 14.93
C LEU A 86 -2.29 8.03 15.10
N GLN A 87 -2.63 7.06 15.95
CA GLN A 87 -4.02 6.69 16.22
C GLN A 87 -4.79 7.87 16.79
N ARG A 88 -4.22 8.58 17.77
CA ARG A 88 -4.82 9.77 18.38
C ARG A 88 -5.05 10.85 17.33
N ASP A 89 -4.02 11.21 16.57
CA ASP A 89 -4.12 12.30 15.59
C ASP A 89 -5.14 12.00 14.49
N LEU A 90 -5.21 10.74 14.04
CA LEU A 90 -6.21 10.32 13.07
C LEU A 90 -7.62 10.36 13.67
N HIS A 91 -7.79 9.88 14.91
CA HIS A 91 -9.07 9.87 15.58
C HIS A 91 -9.61 11.28 15.84
N GLU A 92 -8.74 12.21 16.25
CA GLU A 92 -9.08 13.60 16.54
C GLU A 92 -9.14 14.47 15.27
N GLY A 93 -8.76 13.93 14.11
CA GLY A 93 -8.74 14.67 12.84
C GLY A 93 -7.63 15.73 12.75
N THR A 94 -6.61 15.62 13.59
CA THR A 94 -5.48 16.55 13.66
C THR A 94 -4.28 16.09 12.82
N TYR A 95 -4.30 14.86 12.31
CA TYR A 95 -3.27 14.36 11.39
C TYR A 95 -3.13 15.27 10.16
N ARG A 96 -1.90 15.74 9.92
CA ARG A 96 -1.53 16.50 8.72
C ARG A 96 -0.38 15.78 8.01
N PRO A 97 -0.55 15.38 6.74
CA PRO A 97 0.53 14.75 5.99
C PRO A 97 1.65 15.76 5.74
N ALA A 98 2.90 15.30 5.84
CA ALA A 98 4.04 16.15 5.56
C ALA A 98 4.28 16.28 4.04
N PRO A 99 4.97 17.34 3.59
CA PRO A 99 5.42 17.43 2.22
C PRO A 99 6.27 16.22 1.81
N VAL A 100 6.05 15.72 0.60
CA VAL A 100 6.80 14.59 0.06
C VAL A 100 8.18 15.06 -0.39
N LEU A 101 9.25 14.42 0.12
CA LEU A 101 10.61 14.73 -0.30
C LEU A 101 10.83 14.32 -1.76
N ARG A 102 11.25 15.25 -2.61
CA ARG A 102 11.59 14.98 -4.01
C ARG A 102 13.04 14.56 -4.13
N ARG A 103 13.28 13.38 -4.71
CA ARG A 103 14.60 12.89 -5.08
C ARG A 103 14.61 12.56 -6.57
N TYR A 104 15.63 13.01 -7.27
CA TYR A 104 15.77 12.74 -8.70
C TYR A 104 16.65 11.50 -8.90
N ILE A 105 16.17 10.59 -9.75
CA ILE A 105 16.89 9.37 -10.13
C ILE A 105 17.26 9.51 -11.61
N PRO A 106 18.55 9.46 -11.97
CA PRO A 106 18.96 9.57 -13.36
C PRO A 106 18.41 8.39 -14.17
N LYS A 107 17.88 8.68 -15.36
CA LYS A 107 17.52 7.63 -16.32
C LYS A 107 18.77 7.16 -17.08
N ARG A 108 18.69 5.98 -17.71
CA ARG A 108 19.79 5.43 -18.52
C ARG A 108 20.01 6.20 -19.83
N ASP A 109 18.96 6.80 -20.35
CA ASP A 109 18.83 7.51 -21.64
C ASP A 109 18.94 9.03 -21.52
N GLY A 110 19.24 9.55 -20.32
CA GLY A 110 19.27 10.98 -20.04
C GLY A 110 17.98 11.49 -19.38
N GLY A 111 18.11 12.61 -18.67
CA GLY A 111 17.03 13.16 -17.85
C GLY A 111 16.85 12.44 -16.51
N GLU A 112 15.86 12.88 -15.73
CA GLU A 112 15.65 12.41 -14.36
C GLU A 112 14.21 11.95 -14.14
N ARG A 113 14.04 10.92 -13.30
CA ARG A 113 12.73 10.49 -12.79
C ARG A 113 12.55 11.08 -11.39
N PRO A 114 11.54 11.94 -11.16
CA PRO A 114 11.24 12.39 -9.81
C PRO A 114 10.67 11.23 -9.01
N LEU A 115 11.25 10.96 -7.84
CA LEU A 115 10.73 10.05 -6.83
C LEU A 115 10.22 10.88 -5.65
N GLY A 116 8.97 10.69 -5.28
CA GLY A 116 8.41 11.22 -4.04
C GLY A 116 8.65 10.25 -2.89
N ILE A 117 9.27 10.71 -1.81
CA ILE A 117 9.53 9.92 -0.60
C ILE A 117 8.74 10.55 0.57
N PRO A 118 7.59 9.96 0.95
CA PRO A 118 6.85 10.41 2.12
C PRO A 118 7.58 10.05 3.42
N THR A 119 7.22 10.72 4.52
CA THR A 119 7.74 10.40 5.85
C THR A 119 7.37 8.96 6.25
N VAL A 120 8.06 8.41 7.25
CA VAL A 120 7.69 7.09 7.78
C VAL A 120 6.27 7.11 8.34
N ARG A 121 5.91 8.18 9.07
CA ARG A 121 4.58 8.43 9.60
C ARG A 121 3.51 8.38 8.50
N ASP A 122 3.73 9.11 7.41
CA ASP A 122 2.79 9.15 6.27
C ASP A 122 2.69 7.81 5.56
N ARG A 123 3.80 7.10 5.37
CA ARG A 123 3.79 5.77 4.77
C ARG A 123 2.97 4.77 5.58
N VAL A 124 2.98 4.87 6.92
CA VAL A 124 2.13 4.04 7.78
C VAL A 124 0.66 4.34 7.53
N VAL A 125 0.26 5.61 7.49
CA VAL A 125 -1.14 6.01 7.23
C VAL A 125 -1.59 5.60 5.82
N GLN A 126 -0.76 5.82 4.80
CA GLN A 126 -1.02 5.38 3.43
C GLN A 126 -1.17 3.86 3.34
N GLN A 127 -0.30 3.11 4.01
CA GLN A 127 -0.35 1.65 4.03
C GLN A 127 -1.55 1.12 4.81
N ALA A 128 -1.97 1.79 5.89
CA ALA A 128 -3.19 1.51 6.63
C ALA A 128 -4.43 1.73 5.76
N THR A 129 -4.48 2.87 5.06
CA THR A 129 -5.52 3.20 4.08
C THR A 129 -5.59 2.13 3.00
N LYS A 130 -4.45 1.75 2.42
CA LYS A 130 -4.37 0.66 1.43
C LYS A 130 -4.90 -0.67 1.99
N ILE A 131 -4.57 -1.02 3.23
CA ILE A 131 -5.05 -2.28 3.85
C ILE A 131 -6.58 -2.35 3.82
N VAL A 132 -7.25 -1.23 4.12
CA VAL A 132 -8.71 -1.14 4.23
C VAL A 132 -9.38 -1.02 2.86
N LEU A 133 -8.86 -0.20 1.95
CA LEU A 133 -9.51 0.09 0.67
C LEU A 133 -9.24 -0.96 -0.42
N GLU A 134 -8.06 -1.55 -0.45
CA GLU A 134 -7.66 -2.53 -1.48
C GLU A 134 -8.66 -3.69 -1.68
N PRO A 135 -9.21 -4.36 -0.65
CA PRO A 135 -10.18 -5.44 -0.88
C PRO A 135 -11.50 -4.97 -1.51
N ILE A 136 -11.86 -3.69 -1.35
CA ILE A 136 -13.06 -3.11 -1.96
C ILE A 136 -12.79 -2.88 -3.45
N PHE A 137 -11.70 -2.17 -3.78
CA PHE A 137 -11.34 -1.91 -5.17
C PHE A 137 -10.99 -3.16 -5.97
N GLU A 138 -10.41 -4.18 -5.34
CA GLU A 138 -10.17 -5.47 -5.99
C GLU A 138 -11.46 -6.19 -6.43
N ALA A 139 -12.61 -5.88 -5.83
CA ALA A 139 -13.89 -6.39 -6.29
C ALA A 139 -14.35 -5.74 -7.61
N ASP A 140 -13.96 -4.49 -7.85
CA ASP A 140 -14.40 -3.68 -8.98
C ASP A 140 -13.41 -3.70 -10.16
N PHE A 141 -12.13 -3.96 -9.90
CA PHE A 141 -11.11 -3.93 -10.95
C PHE A 141 -11.34 -4.98 -12.03
N LEU A 142 -11.29 -4.51 -13.29
CA LEU A 142 -11.43 -5.35 -14.47
C LEU A 142 -10.29 -6.39 -14.58
N PRO A 143 -10.53 -7.56 -15.21
CA PRO A 143 -9.52 -8.59 -15.40
C PRO A 143 -8.31 -8.14 -16.23
N CYS A 144 -8.47 -7.12 -17.08
CA CYS A 144 -7.41 -6.54 -17.92
C CYS A 144 -6.55 -5.49 -17.21
N SER A 145 -6.81 -5.19 -15.94
CA SER A 145 -5.97 -4.31 -15.12
C SER A 145 -4.94 -5.12 -14.35
N PHE A 146 -3.65 -4.84 -14.54
CA PHE A 146 -2.55 -5.62 -13.95
C PHE A 146 -1.65 -4.84 -12.99
N GLY A 147 -1.57 -3.52 -13.15
CA GLY A 147 -0.62 -2.68 -12.42
C GLY A 147 -0.91 -2.63 -10.92
N TYR A 148 0.11 -2.89 -10.09
CA TYR A 148 0.07 -2.72 -8.63
C TYR A 148 -1.01 -3.53 -7.87
N ARG A 149 -1.54 -4.58 -8.47
CA ARG A 149 -2.58 -5.44 -7.88
C ARG A 149 -2.02 -6.72 -7.26
N PRO A 150 -2.58 -7.19 -6.13
CA PRO A 150 -2.19 -8.48 -5.54
C PRO A 150 -2.41 -9.64 -6.52
N GLY A 151 -1.40 -10.49 -6.71
CA GLY A 151 -1.49 -11.67 -7.58
C GLY A 151 -1.58 -11.37 -9.07
N ARG A 152 -1.26 -10.14 -9.49
CA ARG A 152 -1.12 -9.73 -10.90
C ARG A 152 0.29 -9.19 -11.14
N SER A 153 0.79 -9.34 -12.35
CA SER A 153 2.12 -8.91 -12.76
C SER A 153 2.14 -8.37 -14.19
N ALA A 154 3.23 -7.66 -14.55
CA ALA A 154 3.46 -7.26 -15.93
C ALA A 154 3.57 -8.47 -16.87
N THR A 155 4.09 -9.59 -16.39
CA THR A 155 4.16 -10.85 -17.14
C THR A 155 2.77 -11.39 -17.49
N ASP A 156 1.79 -11.28 -16.59
CA ASP A 156 0.42 -11.70 -16.88
C ASP A 156 -0.20 -10.84 -18.00
N ALA A 157 0.11 -9.54 -18.04
CA ALA A 157 -0.33 -8.66 -19.11
C ALA A 157 0.29 -9.05 -20.47
N LEU A 158 1.59 -9.37 -20.49
CA LEU A 158 2.28 -9.86 -21.69
C LEU A 158 1.67 -11.16 -22.19
N GLU A 159 1.26 -12.06 -21.30
CA GLU A 159 0.62 -13.32 -21.69
C GLU A 159 -0.76 -13.10 -22.34
N VAL A 160 -1.52 -12.10 -21.89
CA VAL A 160 -2.78 -11.71 -22.56
C VAL A 160 -2.51 -11.20 -23.97
N ILE A 161 -1.50 -10.35 -24.15
CA ILE A 161 -1.10 -9.84 -25.47
C ILE A 161 -0.65 -11.00 -26.37
N ARG A 162 0.17 -11.92 -25.85
CA ARG A 162 0.65 -13.09 -26.59
C ARG A 162 -0.50 -13.96 -27.09
N LYS A 163 -1.49 -14.22 -26.23
CA LYS A 163 -2.69 -14.99 -26.61
C LYS A 163 -3.52 -14.25 -27.67
N ALA A 164 -3.74 -12.95 -27.51
CA ALA A 164 -4.48 -12.15 -28.48
C ALA A 164 -3.83 -12.20 -29.88
N PHE A 165 -2.49 -12.09 -29.93
CA PHE A 165 -1.73 -12.22 -31.17
C PHE A 165 -1.89 -13.59 -31.83
N ILE A 166 -1.78 -14.68 -31.06
CA ILE A 166 -1.98 -16.06 -31.56
C ILE A 166 -3.42 -16.25 -32.09
N SER A 167 -4.39 -15.57 -31.49
CA SER A 167 -5.79 -15.57 -31.95
C SER A 167 -6.06 -14.66 -33.16
N GLY A 168 -5.03 -14.08 -33.78
CA GLY A 168 -5.15 -13.29 -35.01
C GLY A 168 -5.28 -11.77 -34.81
N HIS A 169 -5.18 -11.25 -33.59
CA HIS A 169 -5.18 -9.80 -33.33
C HIS A 169 -3.78 -9.24 -33.55
N THR A 170 -3.53 -8.66 -34.74
CA THR A 170 -2.19 -8.21 -35.17
C THR A 170 -2.01 -6.69 -35.20
N GLN A 171 -3.08 -5.94 -34.92
CA GLN A 171 -3.05 -4.48 -34.84
C GLN A 171 -3.13 -4.04 -33.38
N ALA A 172 -2.38 -3.00 -33.02
CA ALA A 172 -2.35 -2.44 -31.67
C ALA A 172 -2.62 -0.94 -31.72
N LEU A 173 -3.39 -0.45 -30.74
CA LEU A 173 -3.56 0.96 -30.46
C LEU A 173 -2.74 1.29 -29.21
N GLU A 174 -1.75 2.15 -29.37
CA GLU A 174 -0.94 2.66 -28.26
C GLU A 174 -1.52 3.99 -27.78
N LEU A 175 -1.93 4.03 -26.52
CA LEU A 175 -2.45 5.22 -25.85
C LEU A 175 -1.62 5.47 -24.61
N ASP A 176 -1.35 6.75 -24.33
CA ASP A 176 -0.62 7.17 -23.14
C ASP A 176 -1.41 8.23 -22.35
N ILE A 177 -1.23 8.24 -21.04
CA ILE A 177 -1.82 9.22 -20.13
C ILE A 177 -0.69 10.17 -19.72
N THR A 178 -0.81 11.45 -20.10
CA THR A 178 0.25 12.45 -19.90
C THR A 178 0.59 12.66 -18.43
N ASP A 179 -0.42 12.73 -17.57
CA ASP A 179 -0.23 12.84 -16.11
C ASP A 179 -1.40 12.22 -15.36
N PHE A 180 -1.11 11.25 -14.49
CA PHE A 180 -2.10 10.62 -13.64
C PHE A 180 -2.36 11.39 -12.35
N PHE A 181 -1.36 12.09 -11.83
CA PHE A 181 -1.43 12.75 -10.51
C PHE A 181 -1.56 14.28 -10.59
N GLY A 182 -1.33 14.87 -11.77
CA GLY A 182 -1.51 16.29 -12.05
C GLY A 182 -0.27 17.15 -11.82
#